data_AF-A0A838Q992-F1
#
_entry.id   AF-A0A838Q992-F1
#
_cell.length_a   1.000
_cell.length_b   1.000
_cell.length_c   1.000
_cell.angle_alpha   90.00
_cell.angle_beta   90.00
_cell.angle_gamma   90.00
#
_symmetry.space_group_name_H-M   'P 1'
#
loop_
_entity.id
_entity.type
_entity.pdbx_description
1 polymer ?
#
loop_
_entity_poly.entity_id
_entity_poly.type
_entity_poly.pdbx_seq_one_letter_code
_entity_poly.pdbx_strand_id
1 'polypeptide(L)'
;MFDPDPDDAAVAAEFAILAKHLDERAFRLVAGARAQALGEGGVMALHRATGIARSTIQRGLADLRTEALPAGRVRRTGAGPKLAIDKQPLLLAEIDALVHPYTRGDPESPLRWTTKSTAKLRDELAARGFTVSAPTVGKYLKLLGYSLQAPSKTREGKDHPDRDAQFQHINSQSALFIALGQPVVSVDTKKKELIGDFHRSGQEWQLSGEPEQVRSHDFPDKKLGKVVPYGVYDVANNKGWVNVGVDHDTAEFAVASLRRWWLEDGQSDFAGAGSLLVCADSGGSNGSRVRLWKLELQQFATETGLTITVAHFPPGTSK
;
A
#
# COMPACT_ATOMS: atom_id res chain seq x y z
N MET A 1 8.41 5.93 -41.42
CA MET A 1 7.93 7.30 -41.19
C MET A 1 6.96 7.59 -42.34
N PHE A 2 5.66 7.43 -42.11
CA PHE A 2 4.66 7.72 -43.14
C PHE A 2 4.44 9.23 -43.12
N ASP A 3 4.75 9.90 -44.22
CA ASP A 3 4.39 11.31 -44.40
C ASP A 3 2.87 11.42 -44.31
N PRO A 4 2.30 12.32 -43.49
CA PRO A 4 0.86 12.53 -43.46
C PRO A 4 0.39 13.00 -44.83
N ASP A 5 -0.75 12.48 -45.27
CA ASP A 5 -1.42 12.93 -46.48
C ASP A 5 -1.59 14.47 -46.41
N PRO A 6 -1.31 15.26 -47.46
CA PRO A 6 -1.49 16.71 -47.44
C PRO A 6 -2.86 17.18 -46.93
N ASP A 7 -3.92 16.36 -47.08
CA ASP A 7 -5.24 16.62 -46.49
C ASP A 7 -5.27 16.43 -44.96
N ASP A 8 -4.52 15.47 -44.41
CA ASP A 8 -4.41 15.24 -42.96
C ASP A 8 -3.73 16.43 -42.27
N ALA A 9 -2.70 17.02 -42.88
CA ALA A 9 -1.99 18.17 -42.32
C ALA A 9 -2.88 19.43 -42.26
N ALA A 10 -3.71 19.64 -43.27
CA ALA A 10 -4.69 20.73 -43.30
C ALA A 10 -5.76 20.56 -42.21
N VAL A 11 -6.29 19.33 -42.07
CA VAL A 11 -7.27 18.99 -41.03
C VAL A 11 -6.66 19.13 -39.63
N ALA A 12 -5.40 18.72 -39.43
CA ALA A 12 -4.69 18.90 -38.16
C ALA A 12 -4.58 20.38 -37.78
N ALA A 13 -4.19 21.24 -38.73
CA ALA A 13 -4.04 22.67 -38.53
C ALA A 13 -5.39 23.34 -38.19
N GLU A 14 -6.47 22.95 -38.87
CA GLU A 14 -7.83 23.42 -38.60
C GLU A 14 -8.24 23.14 -37.15
N PHE A 15 -8.10 21.88 -36.70
CA PHE A 15 -8.48 21.48 -35.34
C PHE A 15 -7.59 22.11 -34.26
N ALA A 16 -6.31 22.39 -34.57
CA ALA A 16 -5.41 23.10 -33.66
C ALA A 16 -5.82 24.57 -33.44
N ILE A 17 -6.41 25.22 -34.45
CA ILE A 17 -6.97 26.57 -34.32
C ILE A 17 -8.27 26.51 -33.50
N LEU A 18 -9.17 25.60 -33.86
CA LEU A 18 -10.48 25.47 -33.20
C LEU A 18 -10.35 25.11 -31.71
N ALA A 19 -9.35 24.31 -31.34
CA ALA A 19 -9.10 23.91 -29.94
C ALA A 19 -8.87 25.12 -29.00
N LYS A 20 -8.45 26.28 -29.52
CA LYS A 20 -8.20 27.49 -28.72
C LYS A 20 -9.46 28.31 -28.44
N HIS A 21 -10.52 28.10 -29.20
CA HIS A 21 -11.70 28.96 -29.19
C HIS A 21 -13.00 28.22 -28.85
N LEU A 22 -13.02 26.89 -28.97
CA LEU A 22 -14.20 26.08 -28.70
C LEU A 22 -14.16 25.48 -27.30
N ASP A 23 -15.33 25.45 -26.65
CA ASP A 23 -15.52 24.64 -25.45
C ASP A 23 -15.49 23.14 -25.78
N GLU A 24 -15.40 22.30 -24.74
CA GLU A 24 -15.30 20.84 -24.86
C GLU A 24 -16.43 20.23 -25.73
N ARG A 25 -17.63 20.82 -25.69
CA ARG A 25 -18.79 20.31 -26.41
C ARG A 25 -18.79 20.76 -27.86
N ALA A 26 -18.56 22.04 -28.12
CA ALA A 26 -18.46 22.58 -29.47
C ALA A 26 -17.33 21.88 -30.24
N PHE A 27 -16.19 21.66 -29.57
CA PHE A 27 -15.08 20.90 -30.14
C PHE A 27 -15.47 19.46 -30.51
N ARG A 28 -16.20 18.75 -29.62
CA ARG A 28 -16.72 17.41 -29.92
C ARG A 28 -17.71 17.38 -31.09
N LEU A 29 -18.61 18.35 -31.17
CA LEU A 29 -19.61 18.42 -32.24
C LEU A 29 -18.94 18.65 -33.60
N VAL A 30 -17.96 19.54 -33.69
CA VAL A 30 -17.18 19.78 -34.91
C VAL A 30 -16.39 18.53 -35.31
N ALA A 31 -15.75 17.85 -34.35
CA ALA A 31 -15.07 16.59 -34.60
C ALA A 31 -16.02 15.50 -35.12
N GLY A 32 -17.20 15.38 -34.51
CA GLY A 32 -18.25 14.46 -34.96
C GLY A 32 -18.73 14.78 -36.38
N ALA A 33 -18.96 16.07 -36.68
CA ALA A 33 -19.49 16.51 -37.97
C ALA A 33 -18.46 16.26 -39.09
N ARG A 34 -17.18 16.56 -38.83
CA ARG A 34 -16.08 16.26 -39.76
C ARG A 34 -15.95 14.76 -40.00
N ALA A 35 -16.00 13.95 -38.95
CA ALA A 35 -15.95 12.49 -39.09
C ALA A 35 -17.17 11.94 -39.86
N GLN A 36 -18.35 12.54 -39.72
CA GLN A 36 -19.54 12.18 -40.50
C GLN A 36 -19.41 12.54 -41.97
N ALA A 37 -18.85 13.72 -42.27
CA ALA A 37 -18.63 14.19 -43.64
C ALA A 37 -17.59 13.34 -44.40
N LEU A 38 -16.59 12.80 -43.69
CA LEU A 38 -15.58 11.89 -44.24
C LEU A 38 -16.13 10.48 -44.54
N GLY A 39 -17.35 10.15 -44.10
CA GLY A 39 -17.99 8.88 -44.40
C GLY A 39 -17.38 7.67 -43.68
N GLU A 40 -17.35 6.52 -44.34
CA GLU A 40 -16.86 5.27 -43.77
C GLU A 40 -15.37 5.36 -43.44
N GLY A 41 -15.01 5.07 -42.19
CA GLY A 41 -13.63 5.24 -41.70
C GLY A 41 -13.28 6.66 -41.24
N GLY A 42 -14.19 7.63 -41.35
CA GLY A 42 -13.94 9.03 -40.96
C GLY A 42 -13.47 9.25 -39.52
N VAL A 43 -13.88 8.38 -38.58
CA VAL A 43 -13.38 8.40 -37.19
C VAL A 43 -11.88 8.06 -37.11
N MET A 44 -11.43 7.07 -37.89
CA MET A 44 -10.03 6.66 -37.93
C MET A 44 -9.17 7.67 -38.67
N ALA A 45 -9.67 8.21 -39.80
CA ALA A 45 -9.00 9.26 -40.56
C ALA A 45 -8.80 10.52 -39.71
N LEU A 46 -9.84 10.98 -39.03
CA LEU A 46 -9.75 12.17 -38.17
C LEU A 46 -8.84 11.94 -36.95
N HIS A 47 -8.87 10.75 -36.34
CA HIS A 47 -7.94 10.38 -35.27
C HIS A 47 -6.49 10.40 -35.74
N ARG A 48 -6.20 9.87 -36.94
CA ARG A 48 -4.87 9.86 -37.54
C ARG A 48 -4.37 11.28 -37.80
N ALA A 49 -5.21 12.13 -38.39
CA ALA A 49 -4.84 13.51 -38.73
C ALA A 49 -4.64 14.40 -37.49
N THR A 50 -5.54 14.31 -36.50
CA THR A 50 -5.61 15.30 -35.40
C THR A 50 -5.10 14.80 -34.05
N GLY A 51 -4.93 13.49 -33.88
CA GLY A 51 -4.63 12.87 -32.59
C GLY A 51 -5.81 12.84 -31.61
N ILE A 52 -6.99 13.36 -31.97
CA ILE A 52 -8.17 13.34 -31.10
C ILE A 52 -8.56 11.89 -30.80
N ALA A 53 -8.81 11.57 -29.52
CA ALA A 53 -9.19 10.22 -29.12
C ALA A 53 -10.46 9.74 -29.85
N ARG A 54 -10.44 8.51 -30.37
CA ARG A 54 -11.56 7.88 -31.09
C ARG A 54 -12.87 7.94 -30.30
N SER A 55 -12.80 7.74 -28.97
CA SER A 55 -13.97 7.82 -28.09
C SER A 55 -14.57 9.22 -28.00
N THR A 56 -13.77 10.28 -28.20
CA THR A 56 -14.22 11.68 -28.23
C THR A 56 -14.95 11.99 -29.53
N ILE A 57 -14.42 11.53 -30.67
CA ILE A 57 -15.06 11.67 -31.99
C ILE A 57 -16.39 10.90 -32.03
N GLN A 58 -16.41 9.66 -31.53
CA GLN A 58 -17.61 8.85 -31.41
C GLN A 58 -18.67 9.48 -30.50
N ARG A 59 -18.26 10.10 -29.39
CA ARG A 59 -19.16 10.89 -28.54
C ARG A 59 -19.73 12.10 -29.29
N GLY A 60 -18.92 12.79 -30.10
CA GLY A 60 -19.38 13.86 -30.98
C GLY A 60 -20.46 13.40 -31.98
N LEU A 61 -20.26 12.24 -32.62
CA LEU A 61 -21.25 11.63 -33.51
C LEU A 61 -22.55 11.27 -32.79
N ALA A 62 -22.47 10.77 -31.55
CA ALA A 62 -23.65 10.49 -30.74
C ALA A 62 -24.36 11.79 -30.31
N ASP A 63 -23.59 12.82 -29.94
CA ASP A 63 -24.10 14.15 -29.56
C ASP A 63 -24.83 14.82 -30.74
N LEU A 64 -24.40 14.63 -31.99
CA LEU A 64 -25.08 15.14 -33.19
C LEU A 64 -26.43 14.48 -33.49
N ARG A 65 -26.63 13.23 -33.07
CA ARG A 65 -27.88 12.47 -33.28
C ARG A 65 -28.96 12.77 -32.25
N THR A 66 -28.67 13.66 -31.31
CA THR A 66 -29.50 13.88 -30.13
C THR A 66 -29.80 15.37 -29.98
N GLU A 67 -30.86 15.71 -29.25
CA GLU A 67 -31.33 17.10 -29.15
C GLU A 67 -30.27 18.06 -28.59
N ALA A 68 -30.29 19.29 -29.12
CA ALA A 68 -29.39 20.36 -28.72
C ALA A 68 -29.65 20.78 -27.28
N LEU A 69 -28.60 20.83 -26.44
CA LEU A 69 -28.72 21.36 -25.09
C LEU A 69 -28.88 22.88 -25.09
N PRO A 70 -29.51 23.44 -24.05
CA PRO A 70 -29.64 24.89 -23.85
C PRO A 70 -28.29 25.63 -23.95
N ALA A 71 -28.35 26.88 -24.39
CA ALA A 71 -27.19 27.76 -24.48
C ALA A 71 -26.44 27.85 -23.15
N GLY A 72 -25.10 27.81 -23.19
CA GLY A 72 -24.23 27.80 -22.02
C GLY A 72 -24.04 26.43 -21.35
N ARG A 73 -24.71 25.37 -21.81
CA ARG A 73 -24.60 24.04 -21.22
C ARG A 73 -23.65 23.13 -22.02
N VAL A 74 -22.49 22.83 -21.43
CA VAL A 74 -21.45 21.96 -22.01
C VAL A 74 -21.75 20.47 -21.82
N ARG A 75 -22.48 20.07 -20.77
CA ARG A 75 -22.77 18.66 -20.45
C ARG A 75 -24.25 18.41 -20.17
N ARG A 76 -24.77 17.26 -20.63
CA ARG A 76 -26.15 16.82 -20.33
C ARG A 76 -26.37 16.66 -18.83
N THR A 77 -27.61 16.88 -18.36
CA THR A 77 -28.06 16.43 -17.04
C THR A 77 -27.78 14.93 -16.89
N GLY A 78 -27.14 14.52 -15.79
CA GLY A 78 -26.82 13.10 -15.53
C GLY A 78 -25.33 12.75 -15.52
N ALA A 79 -24.43 13.73 -15.41
CA ALA A 79 -23.02 13.47 -15.11
C ALA A 79 -22.85 12.97 -13.66
N GLY A 80 -23.26 11.73 -13.42
CA GLY A 80 -23.15 11.01 -12.15
C GLY A 80 -24.05 11.53 -11.02
N PRO A 81 -24.54 10.65 -10.12
CA PRO A 81 -25.07 11.11 -8.84
C PRO A 81 -23.98 11.88 -8.07
N LYS A 82 -24.35 12.94 -7.33
CA LYS A 82 -23.47 13.58 -6.34
C LYS A 82 -22.83 12.51 -5.47
N LEU A 83 -21.54 12.66 -5.14
CA LEU A 83 -20.78 11.66 -4.40
C LEU A 83 -21.47 11.41 -3.06
N ALA A 84 -21.40 10.19 -2.53
CA ALA A 84 -22.06 9.87 -1.25
C ALA A 84 -21.53 10.74 -0.10
N ILE A 85 -20.27 11.19 -0.18
CA ILE A 85 -19.67 12.18 0.74
C ILE A 85 -20.33 13.56 0.67
N ASP A 86 -20.90 13.96 -0.47
CA ASP A 86 -21.61 15.23 -0.62
C ASP A 86 -23.03 15.16 -0.03
N LYS A 87 -23.59 13.96 0.07
CA LYS A 87 -24.93 13.70 0.60
C LYS A 87 -24.92 13.38 2.09
N GLN A 88 -23.81 12.84 2.59
CA GLN A 88 -23.63 12.39 3.97
C GLN A 88 -22.39 13.07 4.55
N PRO A 89 -22.58 14.24 5.18
CA PRO A 89 -21.52 14.88 5.96
C PRO A 89 -20.93 13.87 6.95
N LEU A 90 -19.61 13.91 7.16
CA LEU A 90 -18.86 13.00 8.05
C LEU A 90 -18.67 11.56 7.56
N LEU A 91 -19.26 11.15 6.44
CA LEU A 91 -19.08 9.78 5.92
C LEU A 91 -17.60 9.41 5.75
N LEU A 92 -16.80 10.33 5.23
CA LEU A 92 -15.38 10.09 5.00
C LEU A 92 -14.61 9.94 6.33
N ALA A 93 -14.94 10.75 7.33
CA ALA A 93 -14.34 10.68 8.66
C ALA A 93 -14.76 9.41 9.42
N GLU A 94 -15.99 8.92 9.20
CA GLU A 94 -16.45 7.68 9.81
C GLU A 94 -15.88 6.43 9.13
N ILE A 95 -15.65 6.47 7.81
CA ILE A 95 -14.88 5.43 7.11
C ILE A 95 -13.46 5.37 7.67
N ASP A 96 -12.82 6.53 7.83
CA ASP A 96 -11.49 6.64 8.43
C ASP A 96 -11.48 6.08 9.86
N ALA A 97 -12.43 6.49 10.70
CA ALA A 97 -12.58 6.00 12.08
C ALA A 97 -12.94 4.50 12.17
N LEU A 98 -13.53 3.88 11.15
CA LEU A 98 -13.82 2.44 11.17
C LEU A 98 -12.63 1.59 10.75
N VAL A 99 -11.76 2.15 9.92
CA VAL A 99 -10.42 1.60 9.65
C VAL A 99 -9.45 1.93 10.78
N HIS A 100 -9.76 2.98 11.53
CA HIS A 100 -8.98 3.51 12.64
C HIS A 100 -9.87 3.74 13.88
N PRO A 101 -10.30 2.67 14.60
CA PRO A 101 -11.29 2.77 15.69
C PRO A 101 -10.89 3.69 16.86
N TYR A 102 -9.63 4.14 16.92
CA TYR A 102 -9.14 5.07 17.92
C TYR A 102 -8.57 6.34 17.29
N THR A 103 -9.41 7.21 16.77
CA THR A 103 -9.08 8.65 16.73
C THR A 103 -10.29 9.55 16.54
N ARG A 104 -10.65 10.27 17.61
CA ARG A 104 -10.92 11.69 17.47
C ARG A 104 -9.58 12.41 17.72
N GLY A 105 -8.84 12.73 16.66
CA GLY A 105 -7.87 13.84 16.71
C GLY A 105 -6.36 13.58 16.84
N ASP A 106 -5.81 12.43 16.44
CA ASP A 106 -4.36 12.17 16.49
C ASP A 106 -3.82 11.46 15.22
N PRO A 107 -3.07 12.16 14.34
CA PRO A 107 -2.53 11.60 13.09
C PRO A 107 -1.53 10.45 13.27
N GLU A 108 -1.03 10.17 14.47
CA GLU A 108 0.11 9.28 14.73
C GLU A 108 -0.24 7.99 15.49
N SER A 109 -1.17 7.20 14.96
CA SER A 109 -1.24 5.78 15.37
C SER A 109 -0.29 4.93 14.51
N PRO A 110 0.60 4.13 15.13
CA PRO A 110 1.74 3.54 14.43
C PRO A 110 1.41 2.28 13.61
N LEU A 111 0.15 1.79 13.62
CA LEU A 111 -0.27 0.63 12.84
C LEU A 111 -1.60 0.91 12.13
N ARG A 112 -1.53 1.32 10.85
CA ARG A 112 -2.70 1.61 9.99
C ARG A 112 -3.12 0.38 9.18
N TRP A 113 -3.87 -0.53 9.78
CA TRP A 113 -4.43 -1.68 9.05
C TRP A 113 -5.74 -2.18 9.67
N THR A 114 -6.66 -2.66 8.84
CA THR A 114 -7.93 -3.28 9.27
C THR A 114 -8.06 -4.66 8.65
N THR A 115 -8.56 -5.63 9.43
CA THR A 115 -8.94 -6.96 8.92
C THR A 115 -10.36 -6.97 8.35
N LYS A 116 -11.10 -5.86 8.47
CA LYS A 116 -12.50 -5.77 8.05
C LYS A 116 -12.60 -5.67 6.54
N SER A 117 -13.42 -6.52 5.94
CA SER A 117 -13.77 -6.40 4.52
C SER A 117 -14.60 -5.13 4.28
N THR A 118 -14.62 -4.63 3.05
CA THR A 118 -15.47 -3.50 2.65
C THR A 118 -16.97 -3.78 2.87
N ALA A 119 -17.39 -5.04 2.90
CA ALA A 119 -18.74 -5.44 3.27
C ALA A 119 -19.01 -5.26 4.77
N LYS A 120 -18.05 -5.63 5.63
CA LYS A 120 -18.17 -5.44 7.08
C LYS A 120 -18.13 -3.95 7.46
N LEU A 121 -17.27 -3.17 6.81
CA LEU A 121 -17.23 -1.72 6.97
C LEU A 121 -18.56 -1.06 6.55
N ARG A 122 -19.17 -1.53 5.46
CA ARG A 122 -20.52 -1.10 5.06
C ARG A 122 -21.55 -1.36 6.16
N ASP A 123 -21.55 -2.56 6.73
CA ASP A 123 -22.56 -2.95 7.74
C ASP A 123 -22.40 -2.13 9.03
N GLU A 124 -21.18 -1.84 9.44
CA GLU A 124 -20.90 -0.95 10.58
C GLU A 124 -21.28 0.50 10.29
N LEU A 125 -21.06 1.00 9.07
CA LEU A 125 -21.53 2.31 8.62
C LEU A 125 -23.06 2.38 8.61
N ALA A 126 -23.74 1.33 8.17
CA ALA A 126 -25.19 1.24 8.20
C ALA A 126 -25.73 1.28 9.63
N ALA A 127 -25.09 0.59 10.58
CA ALA A 127 -25.42 0.66 11.99
C ALA A 127 -25.24 2.07 12.59
N ARG A 128 -24.35 2.89 12.01
CA ARG A 128 -24.11 4.30 12.37
C ARG A 128 -24.98 5.29 11.58
N GLY A 129 -25.93 4.81 10.78
CA GLY A 129 -26.87 5.65 10.02
C GLY A 129 -26.39 6.08 8.63
N PHE A 130 -25.24 5.58 8.16
CA PHE A 130 -24.72 5.88 6.83
C PHE A 130 -25.17 4.87 5.78
N THR A 131 -25.68 5.37 4.66
CA THR A 131 -26.11 4.54 3.52
C THR A 131 -25.03 4.57 2.44
N VAL A 132 -24.22 3.50 2.38
CA VAL A 132 -23.18 3.34 1.36
C VAL A 132 -23.11 1.90 0.86
N SER A 133 -22.52 1.70 -0.32
CA SER A 133 -22.25 0.34 -0.86
C SER A 133 -20.80 -0.07 -0.55
N ALA A 134 -20.54 -1.37 -0.44
CA ALA A 134 -19.17 -1.88 -0.23
C ALA A 134 -18.16 -1.43 -1.32
N PRO A 135 -18.51 -1.38 -2.62
CA PRO A 135 -17.64 -0.78 -3.64
C PRO A 135 -17.37 0.71 -3.42
N THR A 136 -18.37 1.46 -2.95
CA THR A 136 -18.23 2.88 -2.63
C THR A 136 -17.28 3.09 -1.44
N VAL A 137 -17.38 2.24 -0.41
CA VAL A 137 -16.42 2.22 0.71
C VAL A 137 -15.00 2.00 0.19
N GLY A 138 -14.79 1.00 -0.68
CA GLY A 138 -13.47 0.74 -1.27
C GLY A 138 -12.90 1.92 -2.08
N LYS A 139 -13.75 2.70 -2.76
CA LYS A 139 -13.32 3.94 -3.46
C LYS A 139 -12.88 5.02 -2.48
N TYR A 140 -13.61 5.20 -1.38
CA TYR A 140 -13.25 6.21 -0.37
C TYR A 140 -12.04 5.81 0.46
N LEU A 141 -11.83 4.52 0.71
CA LEU A 141 -10.59 4.02 1.27
C LEU A 141 -9.39 4.39 0.39
N LYS A 142 -9.48 4.19 -0.93
CA LYS A 142 -8.43 4.64 -1.86
C LYS A 142 -8.22 6.15 -1.84
N LEU A 143 -9.29 6.93 -1.73
CA LEU A 143 -9.23 8.38 -1.62
C LEU A 143 -8.49 8.84 -0.35
N LEU A 144 -8.69 8.12 0.76
CA LEU A 144 -7.98 8.30 2.04
C LEU A 144 -6.55 7.75 2.03
N GLY A 145 -6.05 7.26 0.89
CA GLY A 145 -4.70 6.72 0.76
C GLY A 145 -4.55 5.25 1.15
N TYR A 146 -5.64 4.55 1.48
CA TYR A 146 -5.60 3.11 1.75
C TYR A 146 -5.53 2.31 0.46
N SER A 147 -4.61 1.35 0.42
CA SER A 147 -4.47 0.42 -0.70
C SER A 147 -4.79 -1.00 -0.25
N LEU A 148 -5.35 -1.80 -1.16
CA LEU A 148 -5.59 -3.22 -0.93
C LEU A 148 -4.26 -3.94 -1.12
N GLN A 149 -3.59 -4.28 -0.03
CA GLN A 149 -2.35 -5.05 -0.08
C GLN A 149 -2.69 -6.52 -0.23
N ALA A 150 -2.14 -7.18 -1.27
CA ALA A 150 -2.36 -8.60 -1.48
C ALA A 150 -1.56 -9.41 -0.45
N PRO A 151 -2.17 -10.37 0.27
CA PRO A 151 -1.42 -11.24 1.15
C PRO A 151 -0.53 -12.18 0.31
N SER A 152 0.77 -12.22 0.63
CA SER A 152 1.73 -13.16 0.06
C SER A 152 1.84 -14.42 0.93
N LYS A 153 1.51 -15.57 0.34
CA LYS A 153 1.61 -16.98 0.81
C LYS A 153 0.93 -17.32 2.15
N THR A 154 -0.39 -17.56 2.18
CA THR A 154 -1.16 -18.81 1.95
C THR A 154 -1.13 -19.86 3.07
N ARG A 155 -2.07 -19.70 4.02
CA ARG A 155 -2.68 -20.68 4.95
C ARG A 155 -1.74 -21.53 5.82
N GLU A 156 -1.63 -21.14 7.10
CA GLU A 156 -1.81 -22.06 8.22
C GLU A 156 -2.60 -21.35 9.34
N GLY A 157 -3.68 -21.99 9.81
CA GLY A 157 -4.50 -21.54 10.95
C GLY A 157 -5.95 -21.21 10.59
N LYS A 158 -6.90 -21.89 11.25
CA LYS A 158 -8.34 -21.53 11.22
C LYS A 158 -8.52 -20.12 11.80
N ASP A 159 -9.46 -19.34 11.25
CA ASP A 159 -9.93 -18.08 11.85
C ASP A 159 -10.39 -18.36 13.29
N HIS A 160 -9.51 -18.10 14.26
CA HIS A 160 -9.79 -18.30 15.68
C HIS A 160 -10.19 -16.95 16.29
N PRO A 161 -11.35 -16.83 16.98
CA PRO A 161 -11.79 -15.59 17.61
C PRO A 161 -10.73 -15.00 18.57
N ASP A 162 -9.97 -15.86 19.26
CA ASP A 162 -8.88 -15.45 20.16
C ASP A 162 -7.73 -14.72 19.45
N ARG A 163 -7.57 -14.89 18.12
CA ARG A 163 -6.57 -14.17 17.34
C ARG A 163 -6.81 -12.66 17.42
N ASP A 164 -8.05 -12.23 17.28
CA ASP A 164 -8.42 -10.81 17.34
C ASP A 164 -8.21 -10.25 18.75
N ALA A 165 -8.58 -11.02 19.78
CA ALA A 165 -8.35 -10.64 21.18
C ALA A 165 -6.85 -10.49 21.50
N GLN A 166 -6.00 -11.37 21.00
CA GLN A 166 -4.55 -11.27 21.19
C GLN A 166 -3.96 -10.04 20.49
N PHE A 167 -4.42 -9.73 19.27
CA PHE A 167 -4.02 -8.49 18.59
C PHE A 167 -4.48 -7.24 19.33
N GLN A 168 -5.73 -7.21 19.80
CA GLN A 168 -6.25 -6.10 20.60
C GLN A 168 -5.43 -5.91 21.88
N HIS A 169 -5.02 -7.00 22.52
CA HIS A 169 -4.16 -6.96 23.71
C HIS A 169 -2.79 -6.35 23.39
N ILE A 170 -2.10 -6.84 22.35
CA ILE A 170 -0.80 -6.30 21.91
C ILE A 170 -0.93 -4.82 21.58
N ASN A 171 -1.96 -4.43 20.84
CA ASN A 171 -2.19 -3.03 20.48
C ASN A 171 -2.41 -2.14 21.71
N SER A 172 -3.19 -2.63 22.68
CA SER A 172 -3.44 -1.90 23.93
C SER A 172 -2.16 -1.72 24.76
N GLN A 173 -1.30 -2.74 24.80
CA GLN A 173 0.02 -2.64 25.45
C GLN A 173 0.94 -1.67 24.73
N SER A 174 1.01 -1.73 23.39
CA SER A 174 1.81 -0.80 22.59
C SER A 174 1.39 0.64 22.81
N ALA A 175 0.08 0.91 22.80
CA ALA A 175 -0.45 2.26 23.06
C ALA A 175 -0.07 2.76 24.45
N LEU A 176 -0.12 1.90 25.48
CA LEU A 176 0.27 2.26 26.84
C LEU A 176 1.77 2.60 26.92
N PHE A 177 2.65 1.80 26.30
CA PHE A 177 4.09 2.05 26.32
C PHE A 177 4.43 3.37 25.62
N ILE A 178 3.85 3.61 24.44
CA ILE A 178 4.07 4.84 23.67
C ILE A 178 3.58 6.06 24.48
N ALA A 179 2.40 5.98 25.09
CA ALA A 179 1.87 7.06 25.93
C ALA A 179 2.76 7.37 27.16
N LEU A 180 3.52 6.38 27.65
CA LEU A 180 4.48 6.52 28.74
C LEU A 180 5.89 6.89 28.26
N GLY A 181 6.07 7.21 26.97
CA GLY A 181 7.38 7.50 26.38
C GLY A 181 8.34 6.31 26.40
N GLN A 182 7.82 5.09 26.50
CA GLN A 182 8.61 3.86 26.54
C GLN A 182 8.73 3.26 25.14
N PRO A 183 9.88 2.66 24.78
CA PRO A 183 10.08 2.05 23.48
C PRO A 183 9.14 0.85 23.25
N VAL A 184 8.61 0.80 22.03
CA VAL A 184 7.90 -0.36 21.48
C VAL A 184 8.62 -0.78 20.21
N VAL A 185 9.17 -1.98 20.19
CA VAL A 185 9.84 -2.53 19.03
C VAL A 185 9.16 -3.79 18.55
N SER A 186 9.21 -4.01 17.24
CA SER A 186 8.82 -5.28 16.67
C SER A 186 9.99 -5.92 15.95
N VAL A 187 10.26 -7.18 16.31
CA VAL A 187 11.43 -7.93 15.86
C VAL A 187 11.04 -9.05 14.92
N ASP A 188 11.86 -9.29 13.90
CA ASP A 188 11.63 -10.33 12.89
C ASP A 188 12.95 -10.80 12.27
N THR A 189 13.06 -12.10 11.96
CA THR A 189 14.12 -12.60 11.09
C THR A 189 13.60 -12.81 9.69
N LYS A 190 14.12 -12.03 8.76
CA LYS A 190 13.79 -12.25 7.34
C LYS A 190 14.55 -13.46 6.82
N LYS A 191 13.93 -14.11 5.83
CA LYS A 191 14.42 -15.34 5.19
C LYS A 191 15.91 -15.20 4.83
N LYS A 192 16.68 -16.26 5.10
CA LYS A 192 18.12 -16.32 4.79
C LYS A 192 18.36 -16.05 3.31
N GLU A 193 19.22 -15.07 3.01
CA GLU A 193 19.62 -14.75 1.65
C GLU A 193 20.92 -15.49 1.31
N LEU A 194 20.93 -16.17 0.16
CA LEU A 194 22.13 -16.78 -0.40
C LEU A 194 22.97 -15.69 -1.08
N ILE A 195 24.25 -15.57 -0.71
CA ILE A 195 25.18 -14.66 -1.38
C ILE A 195 25.79 -15.38 -2.60
N GLY A 196 25.50 -14.90 -3.81
CA GLY A 196 26.01 -15.40 -5.09
C GLY A 196 25.02 -15.21 -6.25
N ASP A 197 25.36 -15.69 -7.45
CA ASP A 197 24.55 -15.60 -8.68
C ASP A 197 23.35 -16.57 -8.66
N PHE A 198 22.45 -16.41 -7.68
CA PHE A 198 21.28 -17.26 -7.47
C PHE A 198 20.02 -16.63 -8.08
N HIS A 199 19.17 -17.46 -8.68
CA HIS A 199 17.96 -17.01 -9.37
C HIS A 199 16.95 -16.38 -8.39
N ARG A 200 16.62 -15.10 -8.59
CA ARG A 200 15.57 -14.36 -7.86
C ARG A 200 14.36 -14.16 -8.76
N SER A 201 13.15 -14.29 -8.23
CA SER A 201 11.89 -14.06 -8.98
C SER A 201 11.56 -12.56 -9.08
N GLY A 202 12.45 -11.78 -9.67
CA GLY A 202 12.27 -10.36 -10.00
C GLY A 202 12.59 -10.12 -11.48
N GLN A 203 11.95 -9.12 -12.08
CA GLN A 203 12.27 -8.66 -13.44
C GLN A 203 12.83 -7.25 -13.36
N GLU A 204 14.08 -7.08 -13.77
CA GLU A 204 14.72 -5.78 -13.95
C GLU A 204 14.82 -5.45 -15.43
N TRP A 205 14.67 -4.16 -15.78
CA TRP A 205 14.82 -3.70 -17.15
C TRP A 205 16.31 -3.71 -17.53
N GLN A 206 16.70 -4.59 -18.44
CA GLN A 206 18.04 -4.65 -19.03
C GLN A 206 17.99 -4.37 -20.53
N LEU A 207 19.16 -4.03 -21.11
CA LEU A 207 19.31 -3.84 -22.56
C LEU A 207 18.98 -5.14 -23.29
N SER A 208 18.24 -5.03 -24.39
CA SER A 208 17.82 -6.20 -25.17
C SER A 208 19.03 -6.96 -25.70
N GLY A 209 19.18 -8.23 -25.30
CA GLY A 209 20.26 -9.12 -25.75
C GLY A 209 21.30 -9.48 -24.69
N GLU A 210 21.23 -8.90 -23.49
CA GLU A 210 22.19 -9.15 -22.39
C GLU A 210 21.49 -9.68 -21.12
N PRO A 211 20.92 -10.91 -21.11
CA PRO A 211 20.34 -11.46 -19.90
C PRO A 211 21.42 -11.80 -18.86
N GLU A 212 21.20 -11.41 -17.61
CA GLU A 212 22.05 -11.77 -16.48
C GLU A 212 22.14 -13.31 -16.32
N GLN A 213 23.37 -13.84 -16.31
CA GLN A 213 23.60 -15.29 -16.21
C GLN A 213 23.50 -15.75 -14.76
N VAL A 214 22.41 -16.46 -14.44
CA VAL A 214 22.20 -17.08 -13.12
C VAL A 214 22.58 -18.56 -13.12
N ARG A 215 23.05 -19.09 -11.99
CA ARG A 215 23.40 -20.50 -11.86
C ARG A 215 22.14 -21.37 -11.94
N SER A 216 22.20 -22.43 -12.74
CA SER A 216 21.08 -23.36 -12.98
C SER A 216 20.70 -24.22 -11.75
N HIS A 217 21.53 -24.25 -10.70
CA HIS A 217 21.30 -25.03 -9.47
C HIS A 217 21.62 -24.22 -8.21
N ASP A 218 20.66 -24.16 -7.28
CA ASP A 218 20.76 -23.49 -5.97
C ASP A 218 21.54 -24.32 -4.94
N PHE A 219 22.84 -24.55 -5.17
CA PHE A 219 23.72 -25.09 -4.12
C PHE A 219 24.38 -23.94 -3.35
N PRO A 220 24.24 -23.87 -2.02
CA PRO A 220 24.90 -22.86 -1.20
C PRO A 220 26.41 -22.88 -1.46
N ASP A 221 26.97 -21.75 -1.86
CA ASP A 221 28.41 -21.62 -2.04
C ASP A 221 29.08 -21.70 -0.65
N LYS A 222 29.86 -22.75 -0.41
CA LYS A 222 30.53 -23.00 0.87
C LYS A 222 31.54 -21.89 1.24
N LYS A 223 31.95 -21.04 0.30
CA LYS A 223 32.89 -19.93 0.53
C LYS A 223 32.22 -18.59 0.82
N LEU A 224 31.03 -18.32 0.28
CA LEU A 224 30.30 -17.05 0.47
C LEU A 224 29.27 -17.10 1.62
N GLY A 225 28.80 -18.28 2.00
CA GLY A 225 27.92 -18.46 3.16
C GLY A 225 26.47 -18.01 2.95
N LYS A 226 25.75 -17.78 4.06
CA LYS A 226 24.37 -17.29 4.10
C LYS A 226 24.30 -16.09 5.02
N VAL A 227 23.50 -15.10 4.65
CA VAL A 227 23.24 -13.94 5.52
C VAL A 227 21.86 -14.07 6.16
N VAL A 228 21.81 -13.74 7.45
CA VAL A 228 20.58 -13.68 8.24
C VAL A 228 20.34 -12.21 8.62
N PRO A 229 19.44 -11.51 7.93
CA PRO A 229 18.99 -10.20 8.36
C PRO A 229 18.03 -10.31 9.55
N TYR A 230 18.37 -9.63 10.65
CA TYR A 230 17.50 -9.47 11.81
C TYR A 230 17.01 -8.02 11.87
N GLY A 231 15.70 -7.82 11.75
CA GLY A 231 15.09 -6.50 11.79
C GLY A 231 14.59 -6.14 13.18
N VAL A 232 14.88 -4.92 13.62
CA VAL A 232 14.23 -4.25 14.75
C VAL A 232 13.49 -3.05 14.20
N TYR A 233 12.17 -3.02 14.33
CA TYR A 233 11.37 -1.89 13.91
C TYR A 233 10.85 -1.14 15.14
N ASP A 234 11.33 0.08 15.34
CA ASP A 234 10.82 1.01 16.34
C ASP A 234 9.47 1.56 15.87
N VAL A 235 8.44 1.19 16.61
CA VAL A 235 7.04 1.49 16.32
C VAL A 235 6.72 2.95 16.65
N ALA A 236 7.36 3.53 17.67
CA ALA A 236 7.07 4.90 18.09
C ALA A 236 7.70 5.94 17.16
N ASN A 237 8.96 5.72 16.77
CA ASN A 237 9.69 6.65 15.90
C ASN A 237 9.61 6.30 14.40
N ASN A 238 8.93 5.20 14.04
CA ASN A 238 8.86 4.69 12.68
C ASN A 238 10.26 4.48 12.04
N LYS A 239 11.20 3.94 12.81
CA LYS A 239 12.58 3.67 12.38
C LYS A 239 12.82 2.17 12.24
N GLY A 240 13.41 1.77 11.12
CA GLY A 240 13.87 0.40 10.91
C GLY A 240 15.37 0.30 11.14
N TRP A 241 15.79 -0.65 11.95
CA TRP A 241 17.18 -1.02 12.17
C TRP A 241 17.40 -2.47 11.76
N VAL A 242 18.49 -2.77 11.08
CA VAL A 242 18.77 -4.12 10.56
C VAL A 242 20.17 -4.55 10.96
N ASN A 243 20.27 -5.69 11.63
CA ASN A 243 21.53 -6.39 11.81
C ASN A 243 21.70 -7.43 10.71
N VAL A 244 22.92 -7.54 10.19
CA VAL A 244 23.24 -8.50 9.13
C VAL A 244 24.20 -9.53 9.71
N GLY A 245 23.66 -10.68 10.10
CA GLY A 245 24.43 -11.79 10.64
C GLY A 245 25.05 -12.62 9.53
N VAL A 246 26.32 -12.99 9.70
CA VAL A 246 27.05 -13.89 8.79
C VAL A 246 26.98 -15.37 9.22
N ASP A 247 26.24 -15.66 10.28
CA ASP A 247 26.13 -16.98 10.90
C ASP A 247 24.64 -17.38 11.14
N HIS A 248 24.38 -18.33 12.03
CA HIS A 248 23.05 -18.89 12.26
C HIS A 248 22.07 -17.89 12.90
N ASP A 249 20.79 -18.07 12.58
CA ASP A 249 19.68 -17.40 13.26
C ASP A 249 19.46 -18.03 14.65
N THR A 250 20.11 -17.47 15.67
CA THR A 250 20.01 -17.90 17.07
C THR A 250 19.34 -16.86 17.95
N ALA A 251 18.85 -17.29 19.11
CA ALA A 251 18.31 -16.37 20.13
C ALA A 251 19.36 -15.34 20.60
N GLU A 252 20.63 -15.72 20.67
CA GLU A 252 21.74 -14.81 20.98
C GLU A 252 21.88 -13.74 19.91
N PHE A 253 21.80 -14.12 18.62
CA PHE A 253 21.86 -13.16 17.52
C PHE A 253 20.65 -12.21 17.52
N ALA A 254 19.46 -12.74 17.83
CA ALA A 254 18.23 -11.95 17.97
C ALA A 254 18.35 -10.88 19.07
N VAL A 255 18.80 -11.28 20.26
CA VAL A 255 18.98 -10.33 21.37
C VAL A 255 20.19 -9.43 21.15
N ALA A 256 21.27 -9.89 20.52
CA ALA A 256 22.39 -9.04 20.14
C ALA A 256 21.95 -7.92 19.18
N SER A 257 21.02 -8.22 18.27
CA SER A 257 20.43 -7.24 17.37
C SER A 257 19.58 -6.20 18.13
N LEU A 258 18.74 -6.64 19.07
CA LEU A 258 18.02 -5.74 19.98
C LEU A 258 18.96 -4.88 20.83
N ARG A 259 20.01 -5.49 21.38
CA ARG A 259 21.03 -4.81 22.19
C ARG A 259 21.75 -3.74 21.37
N ARG A 260 22.11 -4.05 20.13
CA ARG A 260 22.81 -3.10 19.26
C ARG A 260 21.91 -1.93 18.88
N TRP A 261 20.66 -2.19 18.50
CA TRP A 261 19.66 -1.14 18.27
C TRP A 261 19.51 -0.24 19.51
N TRP A 262 19.41 -0.82 20.71
CA TRP A 262 19.28 -0.05 21.94
C TRP A 262 20.50 0.85 22.18
N LEU A 263 21.72 0.35 21.98
CA LEU A 263 22.94 1.13 22.21
C LEU A 263 23.18 2.22 21.16
N GLU A 264 22.78 2.01 19.91
CA GLU A 264 23.01 2.97 18.82
C GLU A 264 21.91 4.03 18.73
N ASP A 265 20.65 3.62 18.76
CA ASP A 265 19.51 4.51 18.53
C ASP A 265 18.62 4.61 19.79
N GLY A 266 18.17 3.47 20.31
CA GLY A 266 17.09 3.39 21.30
C GLY A 266 17.38 4.14 22.61
N GLN A 267 18.61 4.09 23.14
CA GLN A 267 18.97 4.77 24.38
C GLN A 267 18.92 6.29 24.23
N SER A 268 19.27 6.80 23.04
CA SER A 268 19.25 8.23 22.75
C SER A 268 17.84 8.73 22.41
N ASP A 269 17.07 7.94 21.67
CA ASP A 269 15.70 8.26 21.27
C ASP A 269 14.71 8.16 22.45
N PHE A 270 14.97 7.26 23.42
CA PHE A 270 14.12 7.04 24.59
C PHE A 270 14.87 7.31 25.90
N ALA A 271 15.34 8.55 26.05
CA ALA A 271 16.06 8.98 27.24
C ALA A 271 15.20 8.80 28.52
N GLY A 272 15.67 7.97 29.44
CA GLY A 272 14.99 7.69 30.71
C GLY A 272 13.92 6.59 30.64
N ALA A 273 13.86 5.82 29.55
CA ALA A 273 13.00 4.63 29.52
C ALA A 273 13.41 3.61 30.60
N GLY A 274 12.42 3.09 31.31
CA GLY A 274 12.56 2.03 32.31
C GLY A 274 11.96 0.69 31.86
N SER A 275 11.27 0.67 30.71
CA SER A 275 10.58 -0.49 30.19
C SER A 275 10.69 -0.58 28.67
N LEU A 276 10.68 -1.79 28.12
CA LEU A 276 10.69 -2.05 26.69
C LEU A 276 9.63 -3.10 26.32
N LEU A 277 8.80 -2.81 25.33
CA LEU A 277 7.87 -3.79 24.75
C LEU A 277 8.46 -4.37 23.46
N VAL A 278 8.62 -5.68 23.41
CA VAL A 278 9.12 -6.44 22.25
C VAL A 278 7.99 -7.28 21.65
N CYS A 279 7.56 -6.92 20.44
CA CYS A 279 6.56 -7.65 19.67
C CYS A 279 7.23 -8.63 18.69
N ALA A 280 7.05 -9.93 18.90
CA ALA A 280 7.73 -11.00 18.14
C ALA A 280 6.74 -11.99 17.50
N ASP A 281 7.09 -12.57 16.36
CA ASP A 281 6.29 -13.57 15.61
C ASP A 281 6.30 -14.98 16.23
N SER A 282 7.12 -15.19 17.28
CA SER A 282 7.27 -16.46 18.00
C SER A 282 7.85 -17.61 17.14
N GLY A 283 8.53 -17.28 16.05
CA GLY A 283 9.21 -18.21 15.17
C GLY A 283 10.70 -18.37 15.52
N GLY A 284 11.27 -19.55 15.23
CA GLY A 284 12.73 -19.76 15.27
C GLY A 284 13.40 -19.28 16.56
N SER A 285 14.25 -18.25 16.43
CA SER A 285 15.11 -17.71 17.48
C SER A 285 14.40 -16.89 18.57
N ASN A 286 13.22 -16.32 18.30
CA ASN A 286 12.47 -15.49 19.25
C ASN A 286 11.23 -16.18 19.85
N GLY A 287 11.14 -17.51 19.67
CA GLY A 287 9.99 -18.31 20.05
C GLY A 287 9.68 -18.29 21.55
N SER A 288 8.40 -18.21 21.91
CA SER A 288 7.92 -18.21 23.31
C SER A 288 8.35 -19.43 24.14
N ARG A 289 8.65 -20.56 23.48
CA ARG A 289 9.13 -21.82 24.09
C ARG A 289 10.65 -21.92 24.18
N VAL A 290 11.39 -21.04 23.51
CA VAL A 290 12.85 -21.09 23.45
C VAL A 290 13.42 -20.57 24.76
N ARG A 291 14.13 -21.42 25.51
CA ARG A 291 14.73 -21.04 26.79
C ARG A 291 15.86 -20.02 26.62
N LEU A 292 16.69 -20.21 25.57
CA LEU A 292 17.80 -19.31 25.28
C LEU A 292 17.31 -17.88 25.01
N TRP A 293 16.19 -17.71 24.29
CA TRP A 293 15.55 -16.40 24.10
C TRP A 293 15.23 -15.69 25.41
N LYS A 294 14.66 -16.41 26.37
CA LYS A 294 14.34 -15.85 27.70
C LYS A 294 15.59 -15.51 28.49
N LEU A 295 16.62 -16.37 28.42
CA LEU A 295 17.90 -16.15 29.09
C LEU A 295 18.60 -14.90 28.55
N GLU A 296 18.72 -14.79 27.24
CA GLU A 296 19.36 -13.66 26.57
C GLU A 296 18.60 -12.36 26.83
N LEU A 297 17.27 -12.37 26.76
CA LEU A 297 16.46 -11.19 27.11
C LEU A 297 16.62 -10.80 28.58
N GLN A 298 16.71 -11.76 29.49
CA GLN A 298 16.95 -11.49 30.90
C GLN A 298 18.33 -10.87 31.12
N GLN A 299 19.35 -11.37 30.41
CA GLN A 299 20.68 -10.79 30.45
C GLN A 299 20.66 -9.35 29.92
N PHE A 300 20.02 -9.11 28.77
CA PHE A 300 19.85 -7.78 28.21
C PHE A 300 19.07 -6.83 29.14
N ALA A 301 18.01 -7.30 29.79
CA ALA A 301 17.27 -6.54 30.81
C ALA A 301 18.18 -6.16 32.00
N THR A 302 19.03 -7.09 32.44
CA THR A 302 19.97 -6.86 33.54
C THR A 302 21.03 -5.83 33.16
N GLU A 303 21.56 -5.91 31.94
CA GLU A 303 22.57 -5.01 31.41
C GLU A 303 22.04 -3.57 31.25
N THR A 304 20.78 -3.43 30.83
CA THR A 304 20.17 -2.12 30.52
C THR A 304 19.37 -1.52 31.66
N GLY A 305 18.97 -2.32 32.64
CA GLY A 305 18.02 -1.93 33.67
C GLY A 305 16.57 -1.83 33.18
N LEU A 306 16.27 -2.23 31.94
CA LEU A 306 14.93 -2.18 31.37
C LEU A 306 14.07 -3.34 31.87
N THR A 307 12.82 -3.05 32.20
CA THR A 307 11.78 -4.08 32.34
C THR A 307 11.28 -4.48 30.97
N ILE A 308 11.64 -5.67 30.51
CA ILE A 308 11.28 -6.15 29.17
C ILE A 308 9.97 -6.93 29.21
N THR A 309 8.98 -6.45 28.48
CA THR A 309 7.73 -7.17 28.19
C THR A 309 7.82 -7.75 26.79
N VAL A 310 7.56 -9.05 26.64
CA VAL A 310 7.53 -9.70 25.32
C VAL A 310 6.11 -10.08 24.99
N ALA A 311 5.63 -9.61 23.84
CA ALA A 311 4.32 -9.97 23.32
C ALA A 311 4.48 -10.75 22.01
N HIS A 312 4.06 -12.01 22.03
CA HIS A 312 4.10 -12.85 20.84
C HIS A 312 2.82 -12.69 20.02
N PHE A 313 2.97 -12.51 18.71
CA PHE A 313 1.84 -12.52 17.80
C PHE A 313 1.20 -13.93 17.72
N PRO A 314 -0.11 -14.01 17.43
CA PRO A 314 -0.77 -15.30 17.22
C PRO A 314 -0.12 -16.09 16.07
N PRO A 315 -0.06 -17.42 16.14
CA PRO A 315 0.53 -18.23 15.06
C PRO A 315 -0.11 -17.93 13.70
N GLY A 316 0.70 -17.95 12.63
CA GLY A 316 0.28 -17.61 11.27
C GLY A 316 0.40 -16.12 10.90
N THR A 317 1.12 -15.33 11.71
CA THR A 317 1.43 -13.93 11.43
C THR A 317 2.88 -13.77 10.99
N SER A 318 3.14 -13.88 9.68
CA SER A 318 4.37 -13.30 9.12
C SER A 318 4.11 -11.86 8.72
N LYS A 319 5.03 -10.94 9.04
CA LYS A 319 5.05 -9.58 8.48
C LYS A 319 5.32 -9.59 6.98
#